data_AF-B9J9H6-F1
#
_entry.id   AF-B9J9H6-F1
#
_cell.length_a   1.000
_cell.length_b   1.000
_cell.length_c   1.000
_cell.angle_alpha   90.00
_cell.angle_beta   90.00
_cell.angle_gamma   90.00
#
_symmetry.space_group_name_H-M   'P 1'
#
loop_
_entity.id
_entity.type
_entity.pdbx_description
1 polymer ?
#
loop_
_entity_poly.entity_id
_entity_poly.type
_entity_poly.pdbx_seq_one_letter_code
_entity_poly.pdbx_strand_id
1 'polypeptide(L)'
;MNKVWRHLACPSLLTLAVAVAAPAIAGSQTVDGADKTGFSQAEMLALHEQVTRNWNIPADLPHANKVRVAVHMKLDRSGQIIGSPEVTATGGPEQTRNAVAKSASRAVLRSAPFKNLPLDKYDAWKEVIINFDTSNLAH
;
A
#
# COMPACT_ATOMS: atom_id res chain seq x y z
N MET A 1 29.22 15.99 -59.85
CA MET A 1 28.47 15.14 -58.89
C MET A 1 27.19 15.89 -58.52
N ASN A 2 26.12 15.75 -59.31
CA ASN A 2 25.05 14.73 -59.22
C ASN A 2 24.20 14.94 -57.95
N LYS A 3 22.89 15.26 -57.95
CA LYS A 3 21.86 15.57 -58.95
C LYS A 3 20.81 16.44 -58.25
N VAL A 4 20.27 17.41 -58.98
CA VAL A 4 19.01 18.11 -58.70
C VAL A 4 17.84 17.13 -58.79
N TRP A 5 16.94 17.11 -57.79
CA TRP A 5 15.54 16.71 -57.99
C TRP A 5 14.63 17.67 -57.21
N ARG A 6 13.88 18.45 -57.97
CA ARG A 6 12.78 19.30 -57.48
C ARG A 6 11.48 18.49 -57.49
N HIS A 7 10.55 18.91 -56.64
CA HIS A 7 9.08 18.87 -56.80
C HIS A 7 8.36 17.52 -56.67
N LEU A 8 7.47 17.40 -55.68
CA LEU A 8 5.99 17.51 -55.83
C LEU A 8 5.24 16.84 -54.66
N ALA A 9 4.27 17.60 -54.13
CA ALA A 9 2.94 17.18 -53.68
C ALA A 9 2.78 16.00 -52.69
N CYS A 10 2.29 16.32 -51.49
CA CYS A 10 1.15 15.57 -50.94
C CYS A 10 0.31 16.48 -50.02
N PRO A 11 -0.93 16.82 -50.41
CA PRO A 11 -1.85 17.60 -49.59
C PRO A 11 -2.65 16.69 -48.64
N SER A 12 -3.21 17.31 -47.60
CA SER A 12 -4.41 16.87 -46.88
C SER A 12 -4.30 15.63 -45.98
N LEU A 13 -4.12 15.84 -44.67
CA LEU A 13 -4.90 15.10 -43.67
C LEU A 13 -5.23 16.00 -42.47
N LEU A 14 -6.43 16.57 -42.55
CA LEU A 14 -7.44 16.69 -41.49
C LEU A 14 -6.97 17.03 -40.06
N THR A 15 -7.08 18.32 -39.75
CA THR A 15 -7.49 18.77 -38.41
C THR A 15 -8.95 18.41 -38.14
N LEU A 16 -9.20 17.58 -37.14
CA LEU A 16 -10.27 17.84 -36.16
C LEU A 16 -9.96 17.08 -34.86
N ALA A 17 -9.39 17.80 -33.90
CA ALA A 17 -9.41 17.39 -32.51
C ALA A 17 -10.83 17.61 -31.97
N VAL A 18 -11.49 16.55 -31.51
CA VAL A 18 -12.57 16.65 -30.53
C VAL A 18 -12.12 15.92 -29.29
N ALA A 19 -11.79 16.72 -28.28
CA ALA A 19 -11.54 16.28 -26.92
C ALA A 19 -12.86 15.83 -26.29
N VAL A 20 -12.91 14.58 -25.80
CA VAL A 20 -13.86 14.17 -24.75
C VAL A 20 -13.04 13.90 -23.51
N ALA A 21 -13.31 14.70 -22.49
CA ALA A 21 -12.74 14.59 -21.16
C ALA A 21 -13.26 13.34 -20.44
N ALA A 22 -12.36 12.61 -19.80
CA ALA A 22 -12.63 11.88 -18.56
C ALA A 22 -11.33 11.78 -17.77
N PRO A 23 -11.20 12.40 -16.58
CA PRO A 23 -10.14 12.08 -15.67
C PRO A 23 -10.56 10.78 -14.96
N ALA A 24 -10.17 9.63 -15.49
CA ALA A 24 -10.14 8.43 -14.68
C ALA A 24 -8.94 8.57 -13.73
N ILE A 25 -9.15 9.26 -12.61
CA ILE A 25 -8.30 9.13 -11.43
C ILE A 25 -8.60 7.73 -10.88
N ALA A 26 -8.06 6.72 -11.56
CA ALA A 26 -7.86 5.41 -10.97
C ALA A 26 -6.53 5.50 -10.22
N GLY A 27 -6.58 6.08 -9.02
CA GLY A 27 -5.55 5.85 -8.02
C GLY A 27 -5.60 4.38 -7.64
N SER A 28 -5.00 3.53 -8.47
CA SER A 28 -4.63 2.18 -8.09
C SER A 28 -3.58 2.33 -7.01
N GLN A 29 -4.02 2.36 -5.75
CA GLN A 29 -3.14 2.10 -4.62
C GLN A 29 -2.69 0.65 -4.78
N THR A 30 -1.61 0.45 -5.51
CA THR A 30 -0.91 -0.84 -5.52
C THR A 30 -0.38 -1.00 -4.11
N VAL A 31 -1.06 -1.84 -3.33
CA VAL A 31 -0.50 -2.46 -2.13
C VAL A 31 0.61 -3.41 -2.61
N ASP A 32 1.76 -2.83 -2.95
CA ASP A 32 2.97 -3.57 -3.34
C ASP A 32 3.53 -4.28 -2.09
N GLY A 33 2.93 -5.43 -1.81
CA GLY A 33 3.26 -6.28 -0.67
C GLY A 33 2.56 -7.64 -0.72
N ALA A 34 2.16 -8.09 -1.91
CA ALA A 34 1.47 -9.37 -2.13
C ALA A 34 2.38 -10.42 -2.77
N ASP A 35 3.69 -10.39 -2.51
CA ASP A 35 4.61 -11.39 -3.05
C ASP A 35 4.92 -12.47 -2.01
N LYS A 36 3.95 -13.37 -1.86
CA LYS A 36 4.04 -14.82 -1.60
C LYS A 36 2.75 -15.25 -0.93
N THR A 37 2.14 -16.32 -1.44
CA THR A 37 0.90 -16.98 -0.99
C THR A 37 -0.37 -16.44 -1.68
N GLY A 38 -1.28 -17.36 -2.02
CA GLY A 38 -2.50 -17.12 -2.83
C GLY A 38 -3.59 -16.32 -2.12
N PHE A 39 -3.21 -15.19 -1.52
CA PHE A 39 -4.08 -14.25 -0.85
C PHE A 39 -4.56 -13.19 -1.85
N SER A 40 -5.85 -12.86 -1.84
CA SER A 40 -6.39 -11.87 -2.78
C SER A 40 -6.08 -10.45 -2.29
N GLN A 41 -5.97 -9.50 -3.22
CA GLN A 41 -5.75 -8.08 -2.89
C GLN A 41 -6.82 -7.54 -1.93
N ALA A 42 -8.06 -8.02 -2.05
CA ALA A 42 -9.16 -7.66 -1.16
C ALA A 42 -8.95 -8.15 0.29
N GLU A 43 -8.38 -9.34 0.47
CA GLU A 43 -8.09 -9.90 1.78
C GLU A 43 -6.93 -9.15 2.47
N MET A 44 -5.87 -8.79 1.71
CA MET A 44 -4.80 -7.89 2.19
C MET A 44 -5.35 -6.54 2.63
N LEU A 45 -6.24 -5.97 1.79
CA LEU A 45 -6.86 -4.69 2.08
C LEU A 45 -7.70 -4.76 3.35
N ALA A 46 -8.47 -5.84 3.56
CA ALA A 46 -9.27 -6.01 4.77
C ALA A 46 -8.43 -6.05 6.05
N LEU A 47 -7.24 -6.67 6.01
CA LEU A 47 -6.29 -6.65 7.13
C LEU A 47 -5.68 -5.26 7.32
N HIS A 48 -5.18 -4.67 6.23
CA HIS A 48 -4.57 -3.35 6.23
C HIS A 48 -5.52 -2.29 6.80
N GLU A 49 -6.78 -2.30 6.40
CA GLU A 49 -7.81 -1.41 6.92
C GLU A 49 -8.10 -1.63 8.40
N GLN A 50 -8.16 -2.89 8.87
CA GLN A 50 -8.38 -3.17 10.29
C GLN A 50 -7.28 -2.58 11.17
N VAL A 51 -6.02 -2.76 10.77
CA VAL A 51 -4.88 -2.15 11.47
C VAL A 51 -4.95 -0.63 11.39
N THR A 52 -5.21 -0.08 10.19
CA THR A 52 -5.27 1.36 9.96
C THR A 52 -6.35 2.04 10.80
N ARG A 53 -7.55 1.45 10.90
CA ARG A 53 -8.64 1.96 11.75
C ARG A 53 -8.25 2.07 13.22
N ASN A 54 -7.41 1.15 13.69
CA ASN A 54 -6.94 1.12 15.06
C ASN A 54 -5.61 1.86 15.25
N TRP A 55 -5.02 2.41 14.19
CA TRP A 55 -3.74 3.09 14.25
C TRP A 55 -3.93 4.59 14.41
N ASN A 56 -3.63 5.08 15.60
CA ASN A 56 -3.57 6.51 15.89
C ASN A 56 -2.11 7.00 15.89
N ILE A 57 -1.67 7.62 14.80
CA ILE A 57 -0.35 8.28 14.73
C ILE A 57 -0.49 9.65 15.42
N PRO A 58 0.42 10.04 16.33
CA PRO A 58 0.36 11.36 16.94
C PRO A 58 0.48 12.44 15.86
N ALA A 59 -0.49 13.36 15.80
CA ALA A 59 -0.52 14.43 14.78
C ALA A 59 0.71 15.35 14.84
N ASP A 60 1.28 15.53 16.03
CA ASP A 60 2.47 16.38 16.25
C ASP A 60 3.80 15.62 16.03
N LEU A 61 3.78 14.48 15.33
CA LEU A 61 4.99 13.69 15.11
C LEU A 61 5.73 14.17 13.84
N PRO A 62 6.87 14.86 13.97
CA PRO A 62 7.57 15.44 12.83
C PRO A 62 8.12 14.34 11.92
N HIS A 63 8.01 14.57 10.61
CA HIS A 63 8.44 13.64 9.57
C HIS A 63 7.82 12.24 9.66
N ALA A 64 6.65 12.11 10.31
CA ALA A 64 5.91 10.85 10.34
C ALA A 64 5.72 10.34 8.91
N ASN A 65 5.32 11.20 7.97
CA ASN A 65 5.18 10.91 6.54
C ASN A 65 6.45 10.45 5.79
N LYS A 66 7.61 10.32 6.45
CA LYS A 66 8.83 9.74 5.88
C LYS A 66 9.12 8.34 6.41
N VAL A 67 8.25 7.80 7.25
CA VAL A 67 8.40 6.49 7.89
C VAL A 67 7.59 5.44 7.14
N ARG A 68 8.20 4.29 6.90
CA ARG A 68 7.52 3.09 6.40
C ARG A 68 7.60 2.02 7.47
N VAL A 69 6.50 1.31 7.69
CA VAL A 69 6.41 0.26 8.71
C VAL A 69 6.07 -1.05 8.04
N ALA A 70 6.86 -2.08 8.32
CA ALA A 70 6.54 -3.46 8.00
C ALA A 70 6.14 -4.17 9.30
N VAL A 71 4.96 -4.80 9.30
CA VAL A 71 4.46 -5.59 10.42
C VAL A 71 4.40 -7.03 9.99
N HIS A 72 5.18 -7.88 10.63
CA HIS A 72 5.12 -9.32 10.48
C HIS A 72 4.33 -9.91 11.65
N MET A 73 3.30 -10.69 11.35
CA MET A 73 2.46 -11.31 12.38
C MET A 73 2.03 -12.72 11.98
N LYS A 74 1.76 -13.53 13.01
CA LYS A 74 1.19 -14.87 12.87
C LYS A 74 -0.21 -14.87 13.42
N LEU A 75 -1.14 -15.48 12.71
CA LEU A 75 -2.56 -15.53 13.06
C LEU A 75 -3.03 -16.97 13.17
N ASP A 76 -3.92 -17.24 14.12
CA ASP A 76 -4.64 -18.51 14.19
C ASP A 76 -5.91 -18.50 13.33
N ARG A 77 -6.59 -19.65 13.20
CA ARG A 77 -7.83 -19.76 12.42
C ARG A 77 -8.97 -18.87 12.92
N SER A 78 -8.91 -18.38 14.15
CA SER A 78 -9.87 -17.43 14.72
C SER A 78 -9.52 -15.96 14.47
N GLY A 79 -8.38 -15.70 13.81
CA GLY A 79 -7.85 -14.36 13.56
C GLY A 79 -7.11 -13.76 14.75
N GLN A 80 -6.81 -14.56 15.78
CA GLN A 80 -6.04 -14.10 16.93
C GLN A 80 -4.55 -14.12 16.61
N ILE A 81 -3.80 -13.17 17.18
CA ILE A 81 -2.35 -13.13 17.04
C ILE A 81 -1.73 -14.26 17.85
N ILE A 82 -0.90 -15.07 17.20
CA ILE A 82 -0.07 -16.08 17.84
C ILE A 82 1.27 -15.44 18.19
N GLY A 83 1.58 -15.38 19.48
CA GLY A 83 2.83 -14.79 19.98
C GLY A 83 2.83 -13.26 19.90
N SER A 84 3.94 -12.68 19.49
CA SER A 84 4.12 -11.23 19.40
C SER A 84 4.34 -10.80 17.95
N PRO A 85 3.66 -9.74 17.46
CA PRO A 85 3.94 -9.18 16.16
C PRO A 85 5.31 -8.50 16.15
N GLU A 86 6.05 -8.69 15.06
CA GLU A 86 7.33 -8.03 14.82
C GLU A 86 7.09 -6.79 13.96
N VAL A 87 7.61 -5.65 14.42
CA VAL A 87 7.41 -4.36 13.76
C VAL A 87 8.75 -3.74 13.42
N THR A 88 8.96 -3.51 12.13
CA THR A 88 10.17 -2.87 11.60
C THR A 88 9.79 -1.53 10.98
N ALA A 89 10.42 -0.44 11.44
CA ALA A 89 10.22 0.89 10.87
C ALA A 89 11.51 1.36 10.17
N THR A 90 11.35 1.99 9.00
CA THR A 90 12.45 2.52 8.18
C THR A 90 12.14 3.94 7.69
N GLY A 91 13.17 4.69 7.28
CA GLY A 91 13.03 6.10 6.86
C GLY A 91 12.97 7.09 8.03
N GLY A 92 12.86 8.39 7.74
CA GLY A 92 12.73 9.46 8.74
C GLY A 92 13.80 9.51 9.85
N PRO A 93 13.62 10.38 10.87
CA PRO A 93 14.43 10.40 12.09
C PRO A 93 14.19 9.18 12.98
N GLU A 94 15.21 8.75 13.74
CA GLU A 94 15.10 7.59 14.64
C GLU A 94 14.01 7.74 15.69
N GLN A 95 13.91 8.92 16.31
CA GLN A 95 12.89 9.21 17.31
C GLN A 95 11.46 9.04 16.74
N THR A 96 11.23 9.57 15.53
CA THR A 96 9.97 9.41 14.80
C THR A 96 9.70 7.94 14.49
N ARG A 97 10.68 7.20 13.93
CA ARG A 97 10.54 5.76 13.65
C ARG A 97 10.14 4.98 14.89
N ASN A 98 10.82 5.20 16.02
CA ASN A 98 10.57 4.49 17.26
C ASN A 98 9.16 4.79 17.80
N ALA A 99 8.70 6.04 17.71
CA ALA A 99 7.35 6.42 18.10
C ALA A 99 6.29 5.76 17.19
N VAL A 100 6.49 5.80 15.87
CA VAL A 100 5.60 5.16 14.89
C VAL A 100 5.57 3.64 15.09
N ALA A 101 6.71 2.98 15.25
CA ALA A 101 6.78 1.53 15.48
C ALA A 101 6.02 1.09 16.74
N LYS A 102 6.20 1.82 17.86
CA LYS A 102 5.46 1.59 19.11
C LYS A 102 3.95 1.86 18.95
N SER A 103 3.57 2.75 18.05
CA SER A 103 2.17 3.00 17.74
C SER A 103 1.57 1.87 16.90
N ALA A 104 2.31 1.41 15.88
CA ALA A 104 1.91 0.32 15.00
C ALA A 104 1.72 -0.98 15.77
N SER A 105 2.65 -1.33 16.67
CA SER A 105 2.52 -2.54 17.50
C SER A 105 1.25 -2.54 18.34
N ARG A 106 0.90 -1.40 18.96
CA ARG A 106 -0.35 -1.24 19.70
C ARG A 106 -1.58 -1.33 18.79
N ALA A 107 -1.53 -0.77 17.59
CA ALA A 107 -2.63 -0.84 16.63
C ALA A 107 -2.92 -2.28 16.20
N VAL A 108 -1.87 -3.04 15.89
CA VAL A 108 -1.95 -4.45 15.50
C VAL A 108 -2.54 -5.30 16.62
N LEU A 109 -2.02 -5.15 17.85
CA LEU A 109 -2.53 -5.88 19.00
C LEU A 109 -4.00 -5.56 19.30
N ARG A 110 -4.44 -4.31 19.11
CA ARG A 110 -5.86 -3.92 19.27
C ARG A 110 -6.76 -4.41 18.15
N SER A 111 -6.20 -4.81 17.02
CA SER A 111 -6.96 -5.28 15.86
C SER A 111 -7.32 -6.77 15.94
N ALA A 112 -6.70 -7.50 16.88
CA ALA A 112 -7.08 -8.87 17.15
C ALA A 112 -8.45 -8.94 17.89
N PRO A 113 -9.34 -9.88 17.53
CA PRO A 113 -9.21 -10.82 16.41
C PRO A 113 -9.45 -10.16 15.05
N PHE A 114 -8.62 -10.49 14.07
CA PHE A 114 -8.79 -10.09 12.69
C PHE A 114 -9.98 -10.83 12.05
N LYS A 115 -10.86 -10.06 11.40
CA LYS A 115 -12.09 -10.56 10.79
C LYS A 115 -11.97 -10.66 9.27
N ASN A 116 -12.92 -11.36 8.66
CA ASN A 116 -13.06 -11.50 7.20
C ASN A 116 -11.87 -12.21 6.53
N LEU A 117 -11.35 -13.25 7.19
CA LEU A 117 -10.29 -14.10 6.67
C LEU A 117 -10.87 -15.41 6.14
N PRO A 118 -10.63 -15.79 4.87
CA PRO A 118 -11.12 -17.04 4.29
C PRO A 118 -10.40 -18.24 4.91
N LEU A 119 -11.12 -19.05 5.68
CA LEU A 119 -10.57 -20.23 6.38
C LEU A 119 -10.02 -21.29 5.41
N ASP A 120 -10.55 -21.36 4.20
CA ASP A 120 -10.12 -22.24 3.11
C ASP A 120 -8.70 -21.91 2.63
N LYS A 121 -8.19 -20.70 2.90
CA LYS A 121 -6.83 -20.25 2.53
C LYS A 121 -5.94 -19.98 3.74
N TYR A 122 -6.18 -20.62 4.87
CA TYR A 122 -5.43 -20.40 6.11
C TYR A 122 -3.90 -20.41 5.93
N ASP A 123 -3.37 -21.33 5.11
CA ASP A 123 -1.93 -21.41 4.85
C ASP A 123 -1.34 -20.17 4.18
N ALA A 124 -2.17 -19.35 3.53
CA ALA A 124 -1.74 -18.10 2.92
C ALA A 124 -1.64 -16.93 3.91
N TRP A 125 -2.43 -16.94 4.99
CA TRP A 125 -2.51 -15.79 5.91
C TRP A 125 -2.16 -16.10 7.36
N LYS A 126 -1.88 -17.35 7.70
CA LYS A 126 -1.36 -17.76 9.02
C LYS A 126 -0.08 -17.02 9.43
N GLU A 127 0.69 -16.54 8.45
CA GLU A 127 1.90 -15.73 8.61
C GLU A 127 1.92 -14.68 7.49
N VAL A 128 1.80 -13.41 7.86
CA VAL A 128 1.63 -12.30 6.91
C VAL A 128 2.51 -11.13 7.28
N ILE A 129 3.02 -10.45 6.24
CA ILE A 129 3.76 -9.20 6.37
C ILE A 129 2.93 -8.09 5.73
N ILE A 130 2.56 -7.07 6.51
CA ILE A 130 1.78 -5.93 6.04
C ILE A 130 2.69 -4.69 6.06
N ASN A 131 2.80 -4.02 4.91
CA ASN A 131 3.56 -2.79 4.77
C ASN A 131 2.62 -1.59 4.81
N PHE A 132 3.02 -0.56 5.55
CA PHE A 132 2.28 0.67 5.71
C PHE A 132 3.17 1.86 5.35
N ASP A 133 2.67 2.69 4.42
CA ASP A 133 3.21 4.00 4.16
C ASP A 133 2.48 5.03 5.01
N THR A 134 3.19 5.60 5.98
CA THR A 134 2.58 6.58 6.90
C THR A 134 2.33 7.94 6.26
N SER A 135 2.77 8.18 5.03
CA SER A 135 2.46 9.41 4.28
C SER A 135 0.96 9.65 4.13
N ASN A 136 0.18 8.56 4.05
CA ASN A 136 -1.28 8.62 3.91
C ASN A 136 -2.03 8.50 5.26
N LEU A 137 -1.30 8.33 6.37
CA LEU A 137 -1.86 8.13 7.71
C LEU A 137 -1.57 9.31 8.65
N ALA A 138 -0.48 10.03 8.40
CA ALA A 138 -0.14 11.27 9.08
C ALA A 138 -0.83 12.44 8.36
N HIS A 139 -1.91 12.97 8.94
CA HIS A 139 -2.59 14.20 8.52
C HIS A 139 -2.65 15.17 9.70
#